data_AF-A0A2E7M8H4-F1
#
_entry.id   AF-A0A2E7M8H4-F1
#
_cell.length_a   1.000
_cell.length_b   1.000
_cell.length_c   1.000
_cell.angle_alpha   90.00
_cell.angle_beta   90.00
_cell.angle_gamma   90.00
#
_symmetry.space_group_name_H-M   'P 1'
#
loop_
_entity.id
_entity.type
_entity.pdbx_description
1 polymer ?
#
loop_
_entity_poly.entity_id
_entity_poly.type
_entity_poly.pdbx_seq_one_letter_code
_entity_poly.pdbx_strand_id
1 'polypeptide(L)'
;MSWTGCAHQDTQRTVRIEAPAPESGPAILLNGQQVDVRWSDGDSFKFKSGPYKGSGVRLMGYNTLESYGPVHRWGRWTATELYEIARSSKYRAAERVWQCTTDGEKDGYGRVLVDCPGVSEHMVSIGHAHVFGMDQEGEESLIRLQQQARRKKLGIWKKGTPESIVTSLHSASEGRGYNRIVSGFTGKSTVRNHDETYAVCQEVCEGGDGGSCMVYVPFKIRYRNKPDCLR
;
A
#
# COMPACT_ATOMS: atom_id res chain seq x y z
N MET A 1 -10.94 25.29 -53.30
CA MET A 1 -11.65 25.94 -52.18
C MET A 1 -12.10 24.85 -51.23
N SER A 2 -11.69 25.00 -49.97
CA SER A 2 -11.91 24.13 -48.80
C SER A 2 -13.39 23.89 -48.53
N TRP A 3 -13.75 22.73 -47.94
CA TRP A 3 -14.55 22.60 -46.71
C TRP A 3 -14.37 21.18 -46.15
N THR A 4 -13.58 21.02 -45.09
CA THR A 4 -13.49 19.79 -44.29
C THR A 4 -14.10 20.09 -42.92
N GLY A 5 -15.26 19.49 -42.65
CA GLY A 5 -15.99 19.67 -41.39
C GLY A 5 -15.31 18.95 -40.22
N CYS A 6 -15.06 19.70 -39.15
CA CYS A 6 -14.54 19.20 -37.88
C CYS A 6 -15.66 18.47 -37.11
N ALA A 7 -15.40 17.22 -36.71
CA ALA A 7 -16.20 16.51 -35.72
C ALA A 7 -15.66 16.86 -34.32
N HIS A 8 -16.44 17.63 -33.55
CA HIS A 8 -16.19 17.80 -32.11
C HIS A 8 -16.71 16.55 -31.38
N GLN A 9 -15.79 15.76 -30.82
CA GLN A 9 -16.13 14.76 -29.81
C GLN A 9 -16.11 15.42 -28.44
N ASP A 10 -17.30 15.60 -27.88
CA ASP A 10 -17.54 16.07 -26.54
C ASP A 10 -17.16 14.96 -25.54
N THR A 11 -16.01 15.12 -24.90
CA THR A 11 -15.52 14.17 -23.89
C THR A 11 -16.17 14.52 -22.56
N GLN A 12 -17.15 13.71 -22.15
CA GLN A 12 -17.75 13.76 -20.83
C GLN A 12 -16.67 13.60 -19.76
N ARG A 13 -16.30 14.73 -19.17
CA ARG A 13 -15.42 14.83 -18.01
C ARG A 13 -16.24 14.37 -16.80
N THR A 14 -16.06 13.13 -16.37
CA THR A 14 -16.58 12.68 -15.08
C THR A 14 -15.94 13.52 -13.98
N VAL A 15 -16.71 14.50 -13.50
CA VAL A 15 -16.33 15.31 -12.34
C VAL A 15 -16.33 14.38 -11.14
N ARG A 16 -15.14 13.92 -10.73
CA ARG A 16 -14.96 13.27 -9.43
C ARG A 16 -15.24 14.31 -8.37
N ILE A 17 -16.43 14.25 -7.78
CA ILE A 17 -16.80 15.08 -6.64
C ILE A 17 -15.97 14.56 -5.45
N GLU A 18 -14.90 15.28 -5.12
CA GLU A 18 -14.12 15.06 -3.91
C GLU A 18 -14.94 15.59 -2.72
N ALA A 19 -15.31 14.71 -1.78
CA ALA A 19 -16.05 15.11 -0.59
C ALA A 19 -15.11 15.76 0.45
N PRO A 20 -15.54 16.84 1.13
CA PRO A 20 -14.74 17.52 2.15
C PRO A 20 -14.43 16.60 3.35
N ALA A 21 -13.37 16.93 4.10
CA ALA A 21 -13.00 16.21 5.31
C ALA A 21 -14.16 16.26 6.35
N PRO A 22 -14.46 15.13 7.02
CA PRO A 22 -15.63 15.03 7.91
C PRO A 22 -15.40 15.73 9.25
N GLU A 23 -16.41 16.47 9.73
CA GLU A 23 -16.40 17.14 11.04
C GLU A 23 -16.34 16.15 12.23
N SER A 24 -16.75 14.89 12.03
CA SER A 24 -16.87 13.84 13.05
C SER A 24 -15.67 12.88 13.12
N GLY A 25 -14.53 13.22 12.50
CA GLY A 25 -13.35 12.34 12.40
C GLY A 25 -13.41 11.40 11.19
N PRO A 26 -12.34 10.61 10.92
CA PRO A 26 -12.15 9.96 9.62
C PRO A 26 -13.31 9.05 9.20
N ALA A 27 -13.75 9.19 7.95
CA ALA A 27 -14.89 8.44 7.38
C ALA A 27 -14.65 8.06 5.91
N ILE A 28 -15.44 7.11 5.42
CA ILE A 28 -15.53 6.72 4.00
C ILE A 28 -17.00 6.63 3.58
N LEU A 29 -17.27 6.65 2.27
CA LEU A 29 -18.56 6.29 1.69
C LEU A 29 -18.48 4.84 1.19
N LEU A 30 -18.91 3.88 2.01
CA LEU A 30 -18.91 2.46 1.67
C LEU A 30 -20.25 2.06 1.05
N ASN A 31 -20.25 1.61 -0.22
CA ASN A 31 -21.46 1.23 -0.95
C ASN A 31 -22.55 2.33 -0.91
N GLY A 32 -22.11 3.60 -0.96
CA GLY A 32 -23.00 4.78 -0.90
C GLY A 32 -23.38 5.23 0.51
N GLN A 33 -23.03 4.48 1.58
CA GLN A 33 -23.30 4.85 2.96
C GLN A 33 -22.05 5.40 3.66
N GLN A 34 -22.17 6.52 4.36
CA GLN A 34 -21.08 7.02 5.20
C GLN A 34 -20.83 6.10 6.39
N VAL A 35 -19.57 5.71 6.58
CA VAL A 35 -19.11 4.85 7.67
C VAL A 35 -17.86 5.46 8.30
N ASP A 36 -17.85 5.53 9.63
CA ASP A 36 -16.69 6.02 10.39
C ASP A 36 -15.61 4.94 10.45
N VAL A 37 -14.37 5.37 10.30
CA VAL A 37 -13.20 4.48 10.26
C VAL A 37 -12.08 4.99 11.15
N ARG A 38 -11.16 4.09 11.49
CA ARG A 38 -9.87 4.47 12.07
C ARG A 38 -8.76 3.85 11.26
N TRP A 39 -8.06 4.69 10.50
CA TRP A 39 -6.85 4.35 9.76
C TRP A 39 -5.78 3.79 10.70
N SER A 40 -5.31 2.58 10.42
CA SER A 40 -4.22 1.95 11.17
C SER A 40 -2.87 2.32 10.56
N ASP A 41 -2.81 2.33 9.24
CA ASP A 41 -1.69 2.66 8.37
C ASP A 41 -2.27 3.29 7.09
N GLY A 42 -1.51 3.31 5.99
CA GLY A 42 -1.96 3.95 4.75
C GLY A 42 -2.83 3.07 3.85
N ASP A 43 -2.91 1.76 4.07
CA ASP A 43 -3.60 0.77 3.23
C ASP A 43 -4.59 -0.12 4.02
N SER A 44 -4.78 0.15 5.31
CA SER A 44 -5.69 -0.55 6.20
C SER A 44 -6.36 0.40 7.19
N PHE A 45 -7.58 0.05 7.58
CA PHE A 45 -8.31 0.71 8.67
C PHE A 45 -9.18 -0.29 9.43
N LYS A 46 -9.81 0.18 10.51
CA LYS A 46 -10.88 -0.55 11.22
C LYS A 46 -12.18 0.21 11.12
N PHE A 47 -13.27 -0.49 10.83
CA PHE A 47 -14.62 0.06 10.89
C PHE A 47 -15.01 0.43 12.33
N LYS A 48 -15.52 1.64 12.53
CA LYS A 48 -16.03 2.13 13.83
C LYS A 48 -17.55 2.11 13.91
N SER A 49 -18.22 2.21 12.77
CA SER A 49 -19.67 2.10 12.62
C SER A 49 -20.03 1.19 11.43
N GLY A 50 -21.31 1.07 11.11
CA GLY A 50 -21.80 0.29 9.98
C GLY A 50 -21.79 -1.23 10.17
N PRO A 51 -22.14 -2.00 9.11
CA PRO A 51 -22.35 -3.44 9.17
C PRO A 51 -21.09 -4.25 9.50
N TYR A 52 -19.90 -3.69 9.24
CA TYR A 52 -18.61 -4.34 9.47
C TYR A 52 -17.90 -3.86 10.74
N LYS A 53 -18.60 -3.15 11.64
CA LYS A 53 -18.03 -2.56 12.88
C LYS A 53 -17.08 -3.51 13.60
N GLY A 54 -15.88 -3.02 13.92
CA GLY A 54 -14.83 -3.77 14.61
C GLY A 54 -13.91 -4.58 13.69
N SER A 55 -14.33 -4.87 12.46
CA SER A 55 -13.52 -5.58 11.48
C SER A 55 -12.35 -4.73 10.97
N GLY A 56 -11.23 -5.37 10.69
CA GLY A 56 -10.12 -4.77 9.94
C GLY A 56 -10.38 -4.84 8.44
N VAL A 57 -9.69 -3.97 7.70
CA VAL A 57 -9.78 -3.87 6.23
C VAL A 57 -8.42 -4.08 5.60
N ARG A 58 -8.41 -4.67 4.41
CA ARG A 58 -7.32 -4.57 3.44
C ARG A 58 -7.82 -3.78 2.25
N LEU A 59 -7.18 -2.65 1.95
CA LEU A 59 -7.45 -1.93 0.71
C LEU A 59 -6.85 -2.67 -0.49
N MET A 60 -7.59 -2.65 -1.60
CA MET A 60 -7.21 -3.34 -2.82
C MET A 60 -6.32 -2.46 -3.73
N GLY A 61 -5.48 -3.11 -4.53
CA GLY A 61 -4.72 -2.49 -5.62
C GLY A 61 -3.39 -1.83 -5.25
N TYR A 62 -3.12 -1.58 -3.97
CA TYR A 62 -1.86 -1.00 -3.51
C TYR A 62 -1.49 -1.46 -2.11
N ASN A 63 -0.23 -1.24 -1.75
CA ASN A 63 0.28 -1.40 -0.40
C ASN A 63 1.07 -0.17 0.02
N THR A 64 1.02 0.15 1.31
CA THR A 64 2.00 1.06 1.93
C THR A 64 3.14 0.25 2.54
N LEU A 65 4.23 0.94 2.89
CA LEU A 65 5.32 0.28 3.61
C LEU A 65 4.88 -0.08 5.03
N GLU A 66 5.48 -1.13 5.57
CA GLU A 66 5.18 -1.59 6.92
C GLU A 66 5.50 -0.49 7.96
N SER A 67 4.54 -0.25 8.86
CA SER A 67 4.59 0.84 9.83
C SER A 67 4.80 0.37 11.28
N TYR A 68 5.27 -0.86 11.48
CA TYR A 68 5.57 -1.40 12.81
C TYR A 68 7.00 -1.08 13.32
N GLY A 69 7.87 -0.54 12.46
CA GLY A 69 9.21 -0.04 12.78
C GLY A 69 10.04 0.23 11.51
N PRO A 70 11.31 0.67 11.65
CA PRO A 70 12.24 0.91 10.55
C PRO A 70 12.76 -0.37 9.91
N VAL A 71 11.87 -1.06 9.19
CA VAL A 71 12.21 -2.36 8.58
C VAL A 71 12.63 -2.28 7.13
N HIS A 72 12.21 -1.26 6.37
CA HIS A 72 12.50 -1.18 4.95
C HIS A 72 13.74 -0.33 4.65
N ARG A 73 14.57 -0.76 3.68
CA ARG A 73 15.73 0.02 3.21
C ARG A 73 15.97 -0.21 1.71
N TRP A 74 16.29 0.85 0.97
CA TRP A 74 16.83 0.76 -0.40
C TRP A 74 17.46 2.06 -0.85
N GLY A 75 18.31 1.99 -1.87
CA GLY A 75 19.02 3.15 -2.40
C GLY A 75 19.74 3.92 -1.29
N ARG A 76 19.53 5.24 -1.24
CA ARG A 76 20.11 6.12 -0.20
C ARG A 76 19.16 6.41 0.96
N TRP A 77 18.05 5.67 1.07
CA TRP A 77 17.19 5.79 2.25
C TRP A 77 17.83 5.10 3.45
N THR A 78 17.75 5.76 4.60
CA THR A 78 17.85 5.05 5.88
C THR A 78 16.51 4.39 6.21
N ALA A 79 16.54 3.36 7.05
CA ALA A 79 15.32 2.66 7.44
C ALA A 79 14.35 3.55 8.24
N THR A 80 14.87 4.44 9.09
CA THR A 80 14.09 5.43 9.83
C THR A 80 13.36 6.41 8.90
N GLU A 81 14.01 6.87 7.84
CA GLU A 81 13.37 7.80 6.90
C GLU A 81 12.21 7.16 6.13
N LEU A 82 12.35 5.91 5.68
CA LEU A 82 11.24 5.18 5.06
C LEU A 82 10.13 4.90 6.07
N TYR A 83 10.49 4.63 7.32
CA TYR A 83 9.52 4.46 8.40
C TYR A 83 8.69 5.71 8.68
N GLU A 84 9.29 6.90 8.63
CA GLU A 84 8.55 8.15 8.77
C GLU A 84 7.52 8.34 7.66
N ILE A 85 7.86 7.97 6.42
CA ILE A 85 6.89 7.96 5.32
C ILE A 85 5.76 6.97 5.61
N ALA A 86 6.11 5.71 5.96
CA ALA A 86 5.14 4.66 6.28
C ALA A 86 4.15 5.07 7.39
N ARG A 87 4.68 5.63 8.49
CA ARG A 87 3.88 6.07 9.64
C ARG A 87 2.99 7.26 9.31
N SER A 88 3.43 8.13 8.40
CA SER A 88 2.65 9.29 7.97
C SER A 88 1.54 8.95 6.96
N SER A 89 1.63 7.81 6.27
CA SER A 89 0.67 7.41 5.23
C SER A 89 -0.78 7.31 5.71
N LYS A 90 -1.01 6.93 6.98
CA LYS A 90 -2.37 6.92 7.56
C LYS A 90 -3.02 8.30 7.58
N TYR A 91 -2.23 9.36 7.76
CA TYR A 91 -2.75 10.72 7.78
C TYR A 91 -3.13 11.15 6.36
N ARG A 92 -2.31 10.78 5.36
CA ARG A 92 -2.62 11.00 3.93
C ARG A 92 -3.91 10.32 3.52
N ALA A 93 -4.08 9.05 3.90
CA ALA A 93 -5.31 8.31 3.65
C ALA A 93 -6.53 8.93 4.37
N ALA A 94 -6.33 9.58 5.51
CA ALA A 94 -7.38 10.24 6.28
C ALA A 94 -7.71 11.67 5.87
N GLU A 95 -7.03 12.26 4.87
CA GLU A 95 -7.22 13.67 4.49
C GLU A 95 -8.61 13.98 3.92
N ARG A 96 -9.33 12.95 3.44
CA ARG A 96 -10.58 13.10 2.68
C ARG A 96 -11.53 11.93 2.96
N VAL A 97 -12.79 12.11 2.59
CA VAL A 97 -13.76 11.02 2.52
C VAL A 97 -13.67 10.38 1.13
N TRP A 98 -13.47 9.07 1.10
CA TRP A 98 -13.30 8.32 -0.13
C TRP A 98 -14.53 7.49 -0.46
N GLN A 99 -14.86 7.41 -1.75
CA GLN A 99 -15.84 6.46 -2.25
C GLN A 99 -15.21 5.07 -2.31
N CYS A 100 -15.87 4.11 -1.69
CA CYS A 100 -15.41 2.76 -1.53
C CYS A 100 -16.54 1.76 -1.76
N THR A 101 -16.17 0.55 -2.17
CA THR A 101 -17.09 -0.56 -2.35
C THR A 101 -16.55 -1.84 -1.71
N THR A 102 -17.46 -2.74 -1.34
CA THR A 102 -17.14 -4.08 -0.86
C THR A 102 -18.33 -5.00 -1.07
N ASP A 103 -18.07 -6.26 -1.36
CA ASP A 103 -19.02 -7.38 -1.34
C ASP A 103 -19.02 -8.11 0.02
N GLY A 104 -18.13 -7.73 0.94
CA GLY A 104 -17.97 -8.35 2.24
C GLY A 104 -16.98 -9.53 2.26
N GLU A 105 -16.31 -9.83 1.15
CA GLU A 105 -15.25 -10.84 1.11
C GLU A 105 -14.13 -10.52 2.10
N LYS A 106 -13.43 -11.58 2.54
CA LYS A 106 -12.35 -11.48 3.51
C LYS A 106 -11.07 -12.15 3.02
N ASP A 107 -9.94 -11.57 3.37
CA ASP A 107 -8.64 -12.21 3.15
C ASP A 107 -8.37 -13.35 4.15
N GLY A 108 -7.25 -14.06 3.97
CA GLY A 108 -6.84 -15.14 4.86
C GLY A 108 -6.55 -14.71 6.31
N TYR A 109 -6.52 -13.41 6.60
CA TYR A 109 -6.39 -12.85 7.95
C TYR A 109 -7.75 -12.38 8.51
N GLY A 110 -8.84 -12.61 7.79
CA GLY A 110 -10.20 -12.20 8.18
C GLY A 110 -10.49 -10.71 8.02
N ARG A 111 -9.65 -9.96 7.28
CA ARG A 111 -9.88 -8.55 6.97
C ARG A 111 -10.84 -8.44 5.79
N VAL A 112 -11.79 -7.52 5.87
CA VAL A 112 -12.72 -7.22 4.77
C VAL A 112 -11.94 -6.60 3.60
N LEU A 113 -12.16 -7.11 2.39
CA LEU A 113 -11.60 -6.55 1.17
C LEU A 113 -12.44 -5.34 0.75
N VAL A 114 -11.80 -4.18 0.63
CA VAL A 114 -12.48 -2.94 0.26
C VAL A 114 -11.73 -2.30 -0.90
N ASP A 115 -12.45 -2.00 -1.96
CA ASP A 115 -11.95 -1.21 -3.08
C ASP A 115 -12.26 0.27 -2.82
N CYS A 116 -11.23 1.11 -2.88
CA CYS A 116 -11.32 2.56 -2.72
C CYS A 116 -10.42 3.22 -3.77
N PRO A 117 -10.86 3.30 -5.05
CA PRO A 117 -9.99 3.70 -6.16
C PRO A 117 -9.40 5.11 -5.97
N GLY A 118 -10.15 6.03 -5.36
CA GLY A 118 -9.64 7.36 -5.04
C GLY A 118 -8.44 7.35 -4.08
N VAL A 119 -8.47 6.47 -3.07
CA VAL A 119 -7.36 6.35 -2.10
C VAL A 119 -6.15 5.74 -2.80
N SER A 120 -6.34 4.65 -3.55
CA SER A 120 -5.23 3.94 -4.20
C SER A 120 -4.51 4.86 -5.20
N GLU A 121 -5.25 5.57 -6.04
CA GLU A 121 -4.68 6.55 -6.97
C GLU A 121 -3.95 7.68 -6.23
N HIS A 122 -4.56 8.24 -5.19
CA HIS A 122 -3.93 9.30 -4.41
C HIS A 122 -2.60 8.83 -3.80
N MET A 123 -2.63 7.74 -3.04
CA MET A 123 -1.46 7.22 -2.31
C MET A 123 -0.32 6.82 -3.26
N VAL A 124 -0.64 6.18 -4.38
CA VAL A 124 0.35 5.80 -5.40
C VAL A 124 0.92 7.04 -6.10
N SER A 125 0.08 8.01 -6.47
CA SER A 125 0.51 9.21 -7.21
C SER A 125 1.49 10.09 -6.42
N ILE A 126 1.32 10.18 -5.10
CA ILE A 126 2.21 10.94 -4.20
C ILE A 126 3.41 10.12 -3.71
N GLY A 127 3.52 8.85 -4.10
CA GLY A 127 4.60 7.95 -3.72
C GLY A 127 4.57 7.51 -2.25
N HIS A 128 3.41 7.51 -1.60
CA HIS A 128 3.23 6.92 -0.26
C HIS A 128 2.90 5.42 -0.31
N ALA A 129 2.63 4.90 -1.50
CA ALA A 129 2.30 3.51 -1.78
C ALA A 129 3.02 2.99 -3.03
N HIS A 130 3.03 1.67 -3.17
CA HIS A 130 3.32 0.99 -4.42
C HIS A 130 2.11 0.14 -4.83
N VAL A 131 1.97 -0.09 -6.14
CA VAL A 131 0.93 -0.96 -6.70
C VAL A 131 1.11 -2.38 -6.18
N PHE A 132 0.00 -3.06 -5.92
CA PHE A 132 -0.02 -4.41 -5.38
C PHE A 132 -1.14 -5.23 -6.00
N GLY A 133 -0.76 -6.21 -6.82
CA GLY A 133 -1.63 -7.26 -7.36
C GLY A 133 -1.25 -8.62 -6.79
N MET A 134 -2.23 -9.38 -6.28
CA MET A 134 -2.00 -10.75 -5.80
C MET A 134 -1.91 -11.71 -6.98
N ASP A 135 -0.73 -12.26 -7.24
CA ASP A 135 -0.44 -13.26 -8.29
C ASP A 135 -0.73 -12.82 -9.74
N GLN A 136 -1.14 -11.56 -9.93
CA GLN A 136 -1.39 -10.90 -11.21
C GLN A 136 -0.79 -9.48 -11.21
N GLU A 137 -0.70 -8.87 -12.38
CA GLU A 137 -0.30 -7.46 -12.49
C GLU A 137 -1.32 -6.54 -11.80
N GLY A 138 -0.83 -5.38 -11.36
CA GLY A 138 -1.70 -4.34 -10.85
C GLY A 138 -2.57 -3.72 -11.94
N GLU A 139 -3.55 -2.94 -11.51
CA GLU A 139 -4.40 -2.19 -12.42
C GLU A 139 -3.57 -1.18 -13.24
N GLU A 140 -3.83 -1.11 -14.55
CA GLU A 140 -2.95 -0.40 -15.48
C GLU A 140 -2.87 1.10 -15.18
N SER A 141 -3.97 1.72 -14.72
CA SER A 141 -3.97 3.13 -14.32
C SER A 141 -3.08 3.39 -13.10
N LEU A 142 -3.15 2.52 -12.08
CA LEU A 142 -2.25 2.57 -10.93
C LEU A 142 -0.78 2.33 -11.33
N ILE A 143 -0.50 1.40 -12.24
CA ILE A 143 0.86 1.18 -12.77
C ILE A 143 1.39 2.47 -13.41
N ARG A 144 0.59 3.13 -14.26
CA ARG A 144 0.96 4.40 -14.88
C ARG A 144 1.27 5.47 -13.84
N LEU A 145 0.45 5.60 -12.80
CA LEU A 145 0.68 6.54 -11.69
C LEU A 145 1.98 6.23 -10.92
N GLN A 146 2.23 4.95 -10.62
CA GLN A 146 3.47 4.53 -9.96
C GLN A 146 4.68 4.87 -10.81
N GLN A 147 4.65 4.62 -12.12
CA GLN A 147 5.76 4.96 -13.00
C GLN A 147 6.01 6.47 -13.05
N GLN A 148 4.95 7.29 -13.00
CA GLN A 148 5.10 8.74 -12.88
C GLN A 148 5.74 9.14 -11.54
N ALA A 149 5.28 8.58 -10.41
CA ALA A 149 5.83 8.85 -9.09
C ALA A 149 7.31 8.42 -8.98
N ARG A 150 7.66 7.27 -9.56
CA ARG A 150 9.04 6.77 -9.67
C ARG A 150 9.93 7.71 -10.48
N ARG A 151 9.48 8.15 -11.66
CA ARG A 151 10.23 9.10 -12.51
C ARG A 151 10.42 10.46 -11.83
N LYS A 152 9.38 10.95 -11.15
CA LYS A 152 9.41 12.20 -10.38
C LYS A 152 10.09 12.08 -9.02
N LYS A 153 10.54 10.88 -8.63
CA LYS A 153 11.23 10.62 -7.35
C LYS A 153 10.41 11.11 -6.15
N LEU A 154 9.13 10.77 -6.13
CA LEU A 154 8.19 11.16 -5.06
C LEU A 154 8.16 10.15 -3.92
N GLY A 155 7.91 10.62 -2.70
CA GLY A 155 7.72 9.78 -1.52
C GLY A 155 8.80 8.71 -1.38
N ILE A 156 8.40 7.45 -1.25
CA ILE A 156 9.28 6.29 -1.07
C ILE A 156 10.30 6.11 -2.22
N TRP A 157 10.04 6.72 -3.39
CA TRP A 157 10.90 6.65 -4.58
C TRP A 157 12.03 7.69 -4.61
N LYS A 158 12.03 8.65 -3.68
CA LYS A 158 12.91 9.84 -3.74
C LYS A 158 14.40 9.51 -3.76
N LYS A 159 14.82 8.50 -2.99
CA LYS A 159 16.23 8.13 -2.82
C LYS A 159 16.59 6.75 -3.40
N GLY A 160 15.70 6.16 -4.19
CA GLY A 160 15.92 4.88 -4.86
C GLY A 160 14.63 4.31 -5.43
N THR A 161 14.73 3.56 -6.52
CA THR A 161 13.57 2.97 -7.23
C THR A 161 13.85 1.51 -7.54
N PRO A 162 13.79 0.62 -6.53
CA PRO A 162 14.11 -0.78 -6.73
C PRO A 162 13.16 -1.41 -7.74
N GLU A 163 13.65 -2.42 -8.47
CA GLU A 163 12.84 -3.21 -9.41
C GLU A 163 11.92 -4.18 -8.69
N SER A 164 12.32 -4.62 -7.49
CA SER A 164 11.60 -5.54 -6.62
C SER A 164 11.53 -4.97 -5.21
N ILE A 165 10.37 -5.05 -4.57
CA ILE A 165 10.12 -4.58 -3.20
C ILE A 165 9.83 -5.80 -2.32
N VAL A 166 10.57 -5.94 -1.23
CA VAL A 166 10.27 -6.95 -0.21
C VAL A 166 9.14 -6.42 0.66
N THR A 167 8.00 -7.12 0.65
CA THR A 167 6.79 -6.71 1.40
C THR A 167 6.50 -7.60 2.59
N SER A 168 6.96 -8.86 2.58
CA SER A 168 6.90 -9.71 3.75
C SER A 168 8.03 -10.73 3.76
N LEU A 169 8.45 -11.08 4.97
CA LEU A 169 9.45 -12.10 5.26
C LEU A 169 8.83 -13.13 6.21
N HIS A 170 8.95 -14.42 5.87
CA HIS A 170 8.53 -15.55 6.68
C HIS A 170 9.68 -16.55 6.79
N SER A 171 10.25 -16.67 7.99
CA SER A 171 11.34 -17.60 8.27
C SER A 171 10.85 -19.05 8.25
N ALA A 172 11.71 -20.00 7.84
CA ALA A 172 11.41 -21.42 7.96
C ALA A 172 11.17 -21.87 9.42
N SER A 173 11.67 -21.14 10.41
CA SER A 173 11.35 -21.39 11.83
C SER A 173 9.88 -21.15 12.19
N GLU A 174 9.11 -20.47 11.32
CA GLU A 174 7.66 -20.23 11.50
C GLU A 174 6.80 -21.23 10.71
N GLY A 175 7.40 -22.26 10.10
CA GLY A 175 6.74 -23.26 9.27
C GLY A 175 7.35 -23.33 7.87
N ARG A 176 6.56 -23.10 6.82
CA ARG A 176 7.09 -23.03 5.45
C ARG A 176 7.66 -21.63 5.21
N GLY A 177 8.98 -21.54 4.97
CA GLY A 177 9.67 -20.28 4.70
C GLY A 177 9.27 -19.69 3.35
N TYR A 178 8.96 -18.39 3.34
CA TYR A 178 8.74 -17.67 2.10
C TYR A 178 8.89 -16.15 2.26
N ASN A 179 9.31 -15.50 1.18
CA ASN A 179 9.31 -14.05 1.05
C ASN A 179 8.27 -13.61 0.02
N ARG A 180 7.60 -12.49 0.25
CA ARG A 180 6.70 -11.88 -0.72
C ARG A 180 7.37 -10.68 -1.37
N ILE A 181 7.61 -10.81 -2.67
CA ILE A 181 8.28 -9.81 -3.48
C ILE A 181 7.27 -9.17 -4.42
N VAL A 182 7.33 -7.86 -4.57
CA VAL A 182 6.44 -7.10 -5.46
C VAL A 182 7.28 -6.43 -6.53
N SER A 183 6.90 -6.62 -7.79
CA SER A 183 7.50 -5.89 -8.90
C SER A 183 7.23 -4.39 -8.73
N GLY A 184 8.29 -3.59 -8.64
CA GLY A 184 8.18 -2.14 -8.65
C GLY A 184 7.77 -1.58 -10.02
N PHE A 185 7.70 -2.43 -11.07
CA PHE A 185 7.23 -2.04 -12.39
C PHE A 185 5.75 -2.31 -12.58
N THR A 186 5.31 -3.53 -12.30
CA THR A 186 3.97 -4.02 -12.62
C THR A 186 3.07 -4.16 -11.39
N GLY A 187 3.60 -4.02 -10.18
CA GLY A 187 2.86 -4.26 -8.95
C GLY A 187 2.53 -5.73 -8.69
N LYS A 188 2.94 -6.65 -9.57
CA LYS A 188 2.71 -8.08 -9.39
C LYS A 188 3.45 -8.60 -8.18
N SER A 189 2.72 -9.22 -7.27
CA SER A 189 3.28 -9.94 -6.13
C SER A 189 3.61 -11.39 -6.50
N THR A 190 4.77 -11.86 -6.06
CA THR A 190 5.19 -13.26 -6.17
C THR A 190 5.71 -13.77 -4.83
N VAL A 191 5.51 -15.06 -4.60
CA VAL A 191 6.05 -15.77 -3.44
C VAL A 191 7.34 -16.45 -3.84
N ARG A 192 8.41 -16.24 -3.05
CA ARG A 192 9.67 -16.97 -3.14
C ARG A 192 9.81 -17.88 -1.94
N ASN A 193 9.58 -19.17 -2.15
CA ASN A 193 9.78 -20.17 -1.10
C ASN A 193 11.27 -20.36 -0.83
N HIS A 194 11.62 -20.63 0.42
CA HIS A 194 12.98 -20.96 0.84
C HIS A 194 12.96 -21.79 2.13
N ASP A 195 14.09 -22.44 2.43
CA ASP A 195 14.29 -23.19 3.68
C ASP A 195 15.12 -22.40 4.71
N GLU A 196 15.46 -21.14 4.41
CA GLU A 196 16.26 -20.29 5.29
C GLU A 196 15.52 -19.94 6.59
N THR A 197 16.26 -20.01 7.70
CA THR A 197 15.84 -19.49 9.00
C THR A 197 16.46 -18.12 9.24
N TYR A 198 15.62 -17.11 9.49
CA TYR A 198 16.06 -15.76 9.76
C TYR A 198 16.21 -15.50 11.26
N ALA A 199 17.34 -14.91 11.66
CA ALA A 199 17.50 -14.38 13.00
C ALA A 199 16.63 -13.14 13.19
N VAL A 200 16.12 -12.91 14.41
CA VAL A 200 15.41 -11.66 14.73
C VAL A 200 16.33 -10.47 14.43
N CYS A 201 15.80 -9.45 13.77
CA CYS A 201 16.54 -8.27 13.30
C CYS A 201 17.52 -8.52 12.15
N GLN A 202 17.48 -9.69 11.51
CA GLN A 202 18.25 -9.94 10.29
C GLN A 202 17.66 -9.13 9.13
N GLU A 203 18.52 -8.44 8.37
CA GLU A 203 18.13 -7.79 7.13
C GLU A 203 18.20 -8.79 5.96
N VAL A 204 17.14 -8.84 5.15
CA VAL A 204 17.02 -9.70 3.98
C VAL A 204 16.76 -8.82 2.76
N CYS A 205 17.58 -8.95 1.73
CA CYS A 205 17.57 -8.08 0.55
C CYS A 205 17.26 -8.83 -0.74
N GLU A 206 16.57 -8.15 -1.65
CA GLU A 206 16.15 -8.67 -2.95
C GLU A 206 16.43 -7.67 -4.07
N GLY A 207 16.94 -8.16 -5.21
CA GLY A 207 17.25 -7.35 -6.38
C GLY A 207 18.68 -6.77 -6.43
N GLY A 208 19.63 -7.35 -5.68
CA GLY A 208 21.06 -6.99 -5.76
C GLY A 208 21.36 -5.54 -5.37
N ASP A 209 22.34 -4.93 -6.03
CA ASP A 209 22.74 -3.54 -5.79
C ASP A 209 21.61 -2.56 -6.13
N GLY A 210 21.14 -1.82 -5.12
CA GLY A 210 19.98 -0.95 -5.24
C GLY A 210 18.63 -1.65 -5.08
N GLY A 211 18.64 -2.93 -4.70
CA GLY A 211 17.48 -3.72 -4.32
C GLY A 211 16.78 -3.23 -3.05
N SER A 212 15.65 -3.88 -2.73
CA SER A 212 14.88 -3.62 -1.52
C SER A 212 15.28 -4.60 -0.42
N CYS A 213 15.53 -4.07 0.76
CA CYS A 213 15.78 -4.84 1.96
C CYS A 213 14.65 -4.67 2.97
N MET A 214 14.42 -5.73 3.75
CA MET A 214 13.48 -5.73 4.86
C MET A 214 14.10 -6.41 6.08
N VAL A 215 13.89 -5.86 7.28
CA VAL A 215 14.30 -6.48 8.54
C VAL A 215 13.27 -7.53 8.96
N TYR A 216 13.72 -8.77 9.15
CA TYR A 216 12.90 -9.85 9.66
C TYR A 216 12.64 -9.69 11.16
N VAL A 217 11.36 -9.66 11.51
CA VAL A 217 10.87 -9.79 12.88
C VAL A 217 9.68 -10.75 12.89
N PRO A 218 9.65 -11.80 13.72
CA PRO A 218 8.50 -12.69 13.85
C PRO A 218 7.24 -11.92 14.23
N PHE A 219 6.10 -12.28 13.64
CA PHE A 219 4.83 -11.55 13.82
C PHE A 219 4.47 -11.37 15.31
N LYS A 220 4.70 -12.41 16.13
CA LYS A 220 4.43 -12.44 17.57
C LYS A 220 5.08 -11.32 18.39
N ILE A 221 6.18 -10.72 17.89
CA ILE A 221 6.93 -9.67 18.60
C ILE A 221 7.01 -8.32 17.83
N ARG A 222 6.31 -8.18 16.69
CA ARG A 222 6.31 -6.91 15.92
C ARG A 222 5.59 -5.77 16.65
N TYR A 223 4.53 -6.11 17.39
CA TYR A 223 3.62 -5.13 17.99
C TYR A 223 3.65 -5.13 19.54
N ARG A 224 4.11 -6.22 20.15
CA ARG A 224 4.25 -6.40 21.60
C ARG A 224 5.66 -6.91 21.87
N ASN A 225 6.32 -6.43 22.93
CA ASN A 225 7.70 -6.80 23.27
C ASN A 225 8.67 -6.57 22.10
N LYS A 226 8.58 -5.38 21.48
CA LYS A 226 9.35 -5.05 20.27
C LYS A 226 10.85 -5.16 20.51
N PRO A 227 11.60 -5.87 19.63
CA PRO A 227 13.05 -5.88 19.66
C PRO A 227 13.61 -4.49 19.33
N ASP A 228 14.87 -4.25 19.69
CA ASP A 228 15.49 -2.93 19.57
C ASP A 228 15.61 -2.43 18.11
N CYS A 229 15.72 -3.33 17.13
CA CYS A 229 15.72 -2.94 15.71
C CYS A 229 14.40 -2.34 15.21
N LEU A 230 13.32 -2.42 15.99
CA LEU A 230 12.04 -1.78 15.67
C LEU A 230 11.83 -0.44 16.39
N ARG A 231 12.79 0.03 17.19
CA ARG A 231 12.67 1.23 18.04
C ARG A 231 13.24 2.46 17.36
#